data_AF-A0A1C3NJT2-F1
#
_entry.id   AF-A0A1C3NJT2-F1
#
_cell.length_a   1.000
_cell.length_b   1.000
_cell.length_c   1.000
_cell.angle_alpha   90.00
_cell.angle_beta   90.00
_cell.angle_gamma   90.00
#
_symmetry.space_group_name_H-M   'P 1'
#
loop_
_entity.id
_entity.type
_entity.pdbx_description
1 polymer ?
#
loop_
_entity_poly.entity_id
_entity_poly.type
_entity_poly.pdbx_seq_one_letter_code
_entity_poly.pdbx_strand_id
1 'polypeptide(L)'
;MCVAGATLTGDGRQDYLVALCASAEDALHSNGRVAPPRTLRVLVANTDGGFVDAARNTRVIFKADESAQCDPFLDSDQGLVAQGAYFTVQNGTACGQHWTDDISFRYDRIRRALVVDKRVIQAWQMNTQDTPDADALRQSEHKELLPTRVSPCCCRPMYPRRDDAAARSAA
;
A
#
# COMPACT_ATOMS: atom_id res chain seq x y z
N MET A 1 -14.18 0.44 -1.24
CA MET A 1 -13.29 1.03 -2.26
C MET A 1 -12.62 2.24 -1.62
N CYS A 2 -11.35 2.49 -1.92
CA CYS A 2 -10.61 3.65 -1.41
C CYS A 2 -10.05 4.47 -2.59
N VAL A 3 -10.11 5.80 -2.48
CA VAL A 3 -9.71 6.74 -3.54
C VAL A 3 -8.87 7.85 -2.92
N ALA A 4 -7.79 8.21 -3.59
CA ALA A 4 -7.00 9.41 -3.30
C ALA A 4 -6.74 10.16 -4.60
N GLY A 5 -6.41 11.45 -4.51
CA GLY A 5 -6.07 12.22 -5.70
C GLY A 5 -5.01 13.29 -5.45
N ALA A 6 -4.26 13.59 -6.50
CA ALA A 6 -3.17 14.55 -6.52
C ALA A 6 -2.86 14.97 -7.96
N THR A 7 -1.99 15.96 -8.14
CA THR A 7 -1.46 16.33 -9.45
C THR A 7 -0.17 15.56 -9.73
N LEU A 8 -0.27 14.28 -10.13
CA LEU A 8 0.87 13.36 -10.27
C LEU A 8 1.81 13.80 -11.39
N THR A 9 1.26 14.23 -12.52
CA THR A 9 2.05 14.71 -13.67
C THR A 9 2.59 16.12 -13.45
N GLY A 10 1.92 16.91 -12.59
CA GLY A 10 2.19 18.32 -12.32
C GLY A 10 1.71 19.28 -13.39
N ASP A 11 0.73 18.88 -14.19
CA ASP A 11 0.05 19.72 -15.19
C ASP A 11 -1.11 20.57 -14.61
N GLY A 12 -1.31 20.52 -13.30
CA GLY A 12 -2.37 21.21 -12.57
C GLY A 12 -3.73 20.49 -12.59
N ARG A 13 -3.83 19.29 -13.17
CA ARG A 13 -5.06 18.49 -13.20
C ARG A 13 -5.07 17.46 -12.07
N GLN A 14 -6.28 17.09 -11.65
CA GLN A 14 -6.47 16.09 -10.59
C GLN A 14 -6.38 14.69 -11.20
N ASP A 15 -5.37 13.93 -10.81
CA ASP A 15 -5.23 12.51 -11.08
C ASP A 15 -5.79 11.71 -9.89
N TYR A 16 -6.17 10.44 -10.14
CA TYR A 16 -6.78 9.59 -9.13
C TYR A 16 -6.06 8.25 -8.95
N LEU A 17 -6.00 7.81 -7.71
CA LEU A 17 -5.62 6.47 -7.31
C LEU A 17 -6.90 5.76 -6.85
N VAL A 18 -7.11 4.54 -7.32
CA VAL A 18 -8.29 3.76 -6.95
C VAL A 18 -7.85 2.38 -6.48
N ALA A 19 -8.18 2.07 -5.23
CA ALA A 19 -8.06 0.74 -4.65
C ALA A 19 -9.40 0.00 -4.79
N LEU A 20 -9.38 -1.09 -5.55
CA LEU A 20 -10.54 -1.91 -5.87
C LEU A 20 -10.42 -3.28 -5.22
N CYS A 21 -11.49 -3.69 -4.53
CA CYS A 21 -11.70 -5.05 -4.04
C CYS A 21 -12.85 -5.72 -4.81
N ALA A 22 -12.88 -7.05 -4.79
CA ALA A 22 -14.04 -7.78 -5.27
C ALA A 22 -15.18 -7.64 -4.26
N SER A 23 -16.42 -7.44 -4.72
CA SER A 23 -17.58 -7.32 -3.81
C SER A 23 -17.83 -8.55 -2.93
N ALA A 24 -17.36 -9.72 -3.38
CA ALA A 24 -17.46 -10.97 -2.63
C ALA A 24 -16.23 -11.26 -1.75
N GLU A 25 -15.23 -10.37 -1.68
CA GLU A 25 -13.96 -10.62 -0.99
C GLU A 25 -14.18 -10.98 0.49
N ASP A 26 -14.91 -10.17 1.23
CA ASP A 26 -15.13 -10.37 2.67
C ASP A 26 -15.93 -11.65 2.93
N ALA A 27 -16.92 -11.94 2.08
CA ALA A 27 -17.69 -13.17 2.16
C ALA A 27 -16.83 -14.40 1.89
N LEU A 28 -15.88 -14.33 0.96
CA LEU A 28 -14.94 -15.43 0.70
C LEU A 28 -14.01 -15.63 1.90
N HIS A 29 -13.43 -14.55 2.44
CA HIS A 29 -12.55 -14.59 3.60
C HIS A 29 -13.26 -15.15 4.84
N SER A 30 -14.45 -14.66 5.15
CA SER A 30 -15.26 -15.10 6.30
C SER A 30 -15.64 -16.59 6.21
N ASN A 31 -15.70 -17.15 5.00
CA ASN A 31 -15.94 -18.57 4.76
C ASN A 31 -14.65 -19.40 4.68
N GLY A 32 -13.51 -18.85 5.11
CA GLY A 32 -12.21 -19.53 5.11
C GLY A 32 -11.64 -19.77 3.71
N ARG A 33 -12.13 -19.06 2.69
CA ARG A 33 -11.62 -19.15 1.32
C ARG A 33 -10.57 -18.07 1.06
N VAL A 34 -9.64 -18.37 0.16
CA VAL A 34 -8.63 -17.42 -0.30
C VAL A 34 -9.32 -16.19 -0.90
N ALA A 35 -8.97 -15.01 -0.39
CA ALA A 35 -9.51 -13.76 -0.89
C ALA A 35 -8.94 -13.43 -2.29
N PRO A 36 -9.73 -12.86 -3.22
CA PRO A 36 -9.24 -12.42 -4.52
C PRO A 36 -8.22 -11.27 -4.39
N PRO A 37 -7.22 -11.17 -5.29
CA PRO A 37 -6.31 -10.04 -5.30
C PRO A 37 -7.03 -8.71 -5.53
N ARG A 38 -6.69 -7.70 -4.74
CA ARG A 38 -7.14 -6.32 -4.93
C ARG A 38 -6.35 -5.63 -6.04
N THR A 39 -6.96 -4.63 -6.67
CA THR A 39 -6.36 -3.89 -7.79
C THR A 39 -6.16 -2.42 -7.43
N LEU A 40 -4.92 -1.95 -7.53
CA LEU A 40 -4.59 -0.55 -7.64
C LEU A 40 -4.73 -0.11 -9.11
N ARG A 41 -5.45 0.99 -9.35
CA ARG A 41 -5.49 1.72 -10.61
C ARG A 41 -4.95 3.13 -10.39
N VAL A 42 -4.22 3.64 -11.37
CA VAL A 42 -3.84 5.06 -11.41
C VAL A 42 -4.38 5.69 -12.68
N LEU A 43 -5.28 6.65 -12.49
CA LEU A 43 -5.98 7.35 -13.55
C LEU A 43 -5.38 8.73 -13.69
N VAL A 44 -4.77 9.01 -14.84
CA VAL A 44 -4.19 10.33 -15.14
C VAL A 44 -5.16 11.12 -15.99
N ALA A 45 -5.42 12.36 -15.60
CA ALA A 45 -6.30 13.25 -16.33
C ALA A 45 -5.68 13.65 -17.67
N ASN A 46 -6.50 13.64 -18.71
CA ASN A 46 -6.15 14.14 -20.02
C ASN A 46 -6.54 15.62 -20.17
N THR A 47 -6.03 16.24 -21.23
CA THR A 47 -6.35 17.63 -21.56
C THR A 47 -7.82 17.85 -21.93
N ASP A 48 -8.49 16.81 -22.44
CA ASP A 48 -9.90 16.80 -22.84
C ASP A 48 -10.88 16.58 -21.67
N GLY A 49 -10.37 16.41 -20.44
CA GLY A 49 -11.18 16.12 -19.26
C GLY A 49 -11.49 14.63 -19.04
N GLY A 50 -11.03 13.75 -19.93
CA GLY A 50 -11.05 12.30 -19.74
C GLY A 50 -9.92 11.80 -18.84
N PHE A 51 -9.86 10.49 -18.63
CA PHE A 51 -8.80 9.82 -17.88
C PHE A 51 -8.19 8.67 -18.68
N VAL A 52 -6.88 8.48 -18.55
CA VAL A 52 -6.18 7.28 -19.00
C VAL A 52 -5.75 6.42 -17.82
N ASP A 53 -5.87 5.10 -17.98
CA ASP A 53 -5.37 4.12 -17.02
C ASP A 53 -3.84 3.99 -17.15
N ALA A 54 -3.13 4.80 -16.38
CA ALA A 54 -1.67 4.94 -16.44
C ALA A 54 -0.93 3.79 -15.76
N ALA A 55 -1.55 3.12 -14.78
CA ALA A 55 -0.99 1.93 -14.16
C ALA A 55 -2.05 1.04 -13.51
N ARG A 56 -1.77 -0.27 -13.53
CA ARG A 56 -2.53 -1.30 -12.82
C ARG A 56 -1.58 -2.20 -12.03
N ASN A 57 -1.84 -2.43 -10.75
CA ASN A 57 -1.09 -3.38 -9.94
C ASN A 57 -2.03 -4.21 -9.05
N THR A 58 -1.87 -5.53 -9.03
CA THR A 58 -2.72 -6.46 -8.24
C THR A 58 -2.00 -7.13 -7.07
N ARG A 59 -0.91 -6.54 -6.58
CA ARG A 59 0.00 -7.13 -5.58
C ARG A 59 0.43 -6.17 -4.47
N VAL A 60 0.20 -4.87 -4.64
CA VAL A 60 0.66 -3.84 -3.68
C VAL A 60 -0.39 -3.50 -2.64
N ILE A 61 -1.65 -3.88 -2.87
CA ILE A 61 -2.74 -3.79 -1.91
C ILE A 61 -2.93 -5.18 -1.29
N PHE A 62 -2.98 -5.25 0.04
CA PHE A 62 -3.28 -6.46 0.78
C PHE A 62 -4.76 -6.78 0.63
N LYS A 63 -5.07 -8.04 0.33
CA LYS A 63 -6.44 -8.58 0.29
C LYS A 63 -6.90 -8.95 1.71
N ALA A 64 -8.19 -9.25 1.85
CA ALA A 64 -8.80 -9.47 3.16
C ALA A 64 -8.12 -10.56 4.02
N ASP A 65 -7.55 -11.61 3.40
CA ASP A 65 -6.80 -12.68 4.11
C ASP A 65 -5.31 -12.37 4.36
N GLU A 66 -4.84 -11.20 3.92
CA GLU A 66 -3.48 -10.66 4.17
C GLU A 66 -3.54 -9.45 5.11
N SER A 67 -4.72 -8.84 5.27
CA SER A 67 -4.95 -7.76 6.22
C SER A 67 -5.25 -8.35 7.60
N ALA A 68 -4.75 -7.71 8.66
CA ALA A 68 -5.19 -8.04 10.02
C ALA A 68 -6.54 -7.37 10.35
N GLN A 69 -6.90 -7.27 11.63
CA GLN A 69 -8.25 -6.88 12.12
C GLN A 69 -8.99 -5.75 11.40
N CYS A 70 -8.31 -4.67 10.99
CA CYS A 70 -8.93 -3.53 10.33
C CYS A 70 -8.27 -3.24 9.00
N ASP A 71 -9.10 -3.08 7.99
CA ASP A 71 -8.72 -2.90 6.61
C ASP A 71 -8.59 -1.40 6.26
N PRO A 72 -7.39 -0.90 5.96
CA PRO A 72 -7.21 0.52 5.66
C PRO A 72 -7.88 0.98 4.35
N PHE A 73 -8.36 0.06 3.51
CA PHE A 73 -9.03 0.38 2.25
C PHE A 73 -10.56 0.31 2.34
N LEU A 74 -11.10 -0.30 3.40
CA LEU A 74 -12.55 -0.49 3.60
C LEU A 74 -13.06 0.12 4.90
N ASP A 75 -12.26 0.07 5.97
CA ASP A 75 -12.64 0.52 7.31
C ASP A 75 -12.11 1.94 7.64
N SER A 76 -11.23 2.49 6.79
CA SER A 76 -10.74 3.87 6.89
C SER A 76 -10.46 4.51 5.53
N ASP A 77 -10.11 5.78 5.53
CA ASP A 77 -9.68 6.57 4.36
C ASP A 77 -8.14 6.63 4.22
N GLN A 78 -7.42 5.79 4.94
CA GLN A 78 -5.96 5.87 5.07
C GLN A 78 -5.21 4.92 4.12
N GLY A 79 -5.86 4.01 3.40
CA GLY A 79 -5.18 3.04 2.54
C GLY A 79 -4.41 3.64 1.36
N LEU A 80 -4.76 4.86 0.93
CA LEU A 80 -4.08 5.58 -0.14
C LEU A 80 -3.81 7.03 0.27
N VAL A 81 -2.56 7.46 0.13
CA VAL A 81 -2.15 8.86 0.32
C VAL A 81 -1.47 9.36 -0.94
N ALA A 82 -1.86 10.53 -1.43
CA ALA A 82 -1.30 11.12 -2.66
C ALA A 82 -0.93 12.58 -2.43
N GLN A 83 0.25 12.99 -2.90
CA GLN A 83 0.69 14.38 -2.83
C GLN A 83 1.68 14.70 -3.94
N GLY A 84 1.38 15.74 -4.72
CA GLY A 84 2.20 16.14 -5.87
C GLY A 84 2.46 14.95 -6.80
N ALA A 85 3.73 14.70 -7.12
CA ALA A 85 4.13 13.60 -8.00
C ALA A 85 4.22 12.21 -7.31
N TYR A 86 3.85 12.11 -6.04
CA TYR A 86 4.04 10.92 -5.22
C TYR A 86 2.72 10.36 -4.71
N PHE A 87 2.71 9.06 -4.45
CA PHE A 87 1.66 8.43 -3.67
C PHE A 87 2.17 7.22 -2.90
N THR A 88 1.42 6.82 -1.88
CA THR A 88 1.72 5.68 -1.01
C THR A 88 0.50 4.80 -0.88
N VAL A 89 0.72 3.49 -1.00
CA VAL A 89 -0.23 2.45 -0.61
C VAL A 89 0.11 2.05 0.82
N GLN A 90 -0.82 2.24 1.76
CA GLN A 90 -0.63 1.94 3.18
C GLN A 90 -1.38 0.67 3.53
N ASN A 91 -0.68 -0.47 3.58
CA ASN A 91 -1.29 -1.76 3.96
C ASN A 91 -1.33 -1.97 5.48
N GLY A 92 -0.83 -1.00 6.25
CA GLY A 92 -0.90 -1.02 7.70
C GLY A 92 -2.36 -0.99 8.17
N THR A 93 -2.62 -1.79 9.17
CA THR A 93 -3.93 -1.94 9.80
C THR A 93 -4.29 -0.76 10.71
N ALA A 94 -5.56 -0.33 10.74
CA ALA A 94 -5.97 0.96 11.33
C ALA A 94 -6.32 0.93 12.83
N CYS A 95 -6.52 -0.23 13.46
CA CYS A 95 -7.10 -0.36 14.81
C CYS A 95 -6.09 -0.82 15.89
N GLY A 96 -5.11 0.02 16.24
CA GLY A 96 -4.21 -0.22 17.38
C GLY A 96 -2.94 -1.01 17.05
N GLN A 97 -2.34 -0.74 15.89
CA GLN A 97 -1.53 -1.72 15.19
C GLN A 97 -0.03 -1.67 15.45
N HIS A 98 0.53 -2.87 15.38
CA HIS A 98 1.91 -3.18 15.71
C HIS A 98 2.78 -3.33 14.47
N TRP A 99 2.29 -2.97 13.27
CA TRP A 99 3.10 -2.90 12.06
C TRP A 99 2.48 -2.09 10.93
N THR A 100 3.33 -1.64 10.00
CA THR A 100 2.97 -1.00 8.74
C THR A 100 3.77 -1.59 7.57
N ASP A 101 3.20 -1.53 6.38
CA ASP A 101 3.85 -1.89 5.11
C ASP A 101 3.43 -0.90 4.02
N ASP A 102 4.22 0.16 3.92
CA ASP A 102 3.93 1.32 3.10
C ASP A 102 4.78 1.28 1.83
N ILE A 103 4.13 1.32 0.67
CA ILE A 103 4.80 1.29 -0.63
C ILE A 103 4.56 2.61 -1.35
N SER A 104 5.62 3.40 -1.49
CA SER A 104 5.58 4.69 -2.16
C SER A 104 6.00 4.58 -3.62
N PHE A 105 5.33 5.36 -4.45
CA PHE A 105 5.55 5.49 -5.87
C PHE A 105 5.69 6.95 -6.25
N ARG A 106 6.32 7.18 -7.40
CA ARG A 106 6.46 8.50 -7.98
C ARG A 106 6.18 8.47 -9.47
N TYR A 107 5.60 9.55 -10.00
CA TYR A 107 5.56 9.79 -11.43
C TYR A 107 6.93 10.29 -11.92
N ASP A 108 7.57 9.48 -12.77
CA ASP A 108 8.77 9.86 -13.49
C ASP A 108 8.37 10.56 -14.80
N ARG A 109 8.57 11.88 -14.84
CA ARG A 109 8.24 12.70 -16.01
C ARG A 109 9.07 12.39 -17.25
N ILE A 110 10.33 11.99 -17.07
CA ILE A 110 11.23 11.67 -18.19
C ILE A 110 10.74 10.39 -18.85
N ARG A 111 10.38 9.39 -18.03
CA ARG A 111 9.89 8.08 -18.49
C ARG A 111 8.40 8.04 -18.79
N ARG A 112 7.66 9.08 -18.38
CA ARG A 112 6.19 9.16 -18.40
C ARG A 112 5.56 7.92 -17.79
N ALA A 113 6.09 7.51 -16.63
CA ALA A 113 5.74 6.25 -16.00
C ALA A 113 5.71 6.39 -14.48
N LEU A 114 4.84 5.61 -13.84
CA LEU A 114 4.84 5.44 -12.39
C LEU A 114 5.88 4.40 -12.01
N VAL A 115 6.75 4.74 -11.08
CA VAL A 115 7.84 3.90 -10.62
C VAL A 115 7.80 3.76 -9.11
N VAL A 116 8.25 2.61 -8.60
CA VAL A 116 8.47 2.42 -7.16
C VAL A 116 9.53 3.43 -6.71
N ASP A 117 9.24 4.14 -5.63
CA ASP A 117 10.15 5.07 -4.98
C ASP A 117 10.84 4.40 -3.79
N LYS A 118 10.04 3.86 -2.87
CA LYS A 118 10.52 3.10 -1.72
C LYS A 118 9.43 2.23 -1.11
N ARG A 119 9.84 1.30 -0.24
CA ARG A 119 8.94 0.56 0.65
C ARG A 119 9.46 0.64 2.08
N VAL A 120 8.58 0.92 3.02
CA VAL A 120 8.91 1.01 4.44
C VAL A 120 8.07 0.00 5.20
N ILE A 121 8.74 -0.90 5.90
CA ILE A 121 8.11 -1.89 6.78
C ILE A 121 8.49 -1.52 8.21
N GLN A 122 7.50 -1.38 9.08
CA GLN A 122 7.73 -1.13 10.48
C GLN A 122 6.98 -2.14 11.33
N ALA A 123 7.52 -2.43 12.51
CA ALA A 123 6.86 -3.23 13.52
C ALA A 123 7.14 -2.66 14.91
N TRP A 124 6.16 -2.81 15.77
CA TRP A 124 6.21 -2.47 17.18
C TRP A 124 5.83 -3.71 17.98
N GLN A 125 6.30 -3.76 19.21
CA GLN A 125 5.93 -4.81 20.16
C GLN A 125 5.69 -4.17 21.52
N MET A 126 4.96 -4.87 22.38
CA MET A 126 4.81 -4.48 23.77
C MET A 126 6.20 -4.26 24.40
N ASN A 127 6.35 -3.11 25.06
CA ASN A 127 7.51 -2.86 25.87
C ASN A 127 7.35 -3.61 27.21
N THR A 128 8.33 -4.41 27.56
CA THR A 128 8.31 -5.20 28.81
C THR A 128 9.05 -4.50 29.95
N GLN A 129 9.48 -3.25 29.75
CA GLN A 129 10.12 -2.46 30.79
C GLN A 129 9.08 -2.03 31.82
N ASP A 130 9.30 -2.43 33.07
CA ASP A 130 8.45 -2.09 34.21
C ASP A 130 8.95 -0.79 34.88
N THR A 131 8.95 0.30 34.10
CA THR A 131 9.28 1.64 34.60
C THR A 131 8.14 2.60 34.27
N PRO A 132 7.77 3.53 35.18
CA PRO A 132 6.59 4.37 35.01
C PRO A 132 6.54 5.19 33.72
N ASP A 133 7.72 5.55 33.18
CA ASP A 133 7.86 6.41 32.00
C ASP A 133 8.21 5.63 30.72
N ALA A 134 8.13 4.30 30.74
CA ALA A 134 8.38 3.49 29.55
C ALA A 134 7.25 3.65 28.52
N ASP A 135 7.60 3.85 27.25
CA ASP A 135 6.65 3.78 26.15
C ASP A 135 5.95 2.42 26.15
N ALA A 136 4.63 2.40 25.96
CA ALA A 136 3.84 1.15 25.91
C ALA A 136 4.31 0.21 24.78
N LEU A 137 4.76 0.79 23.66
CA LEU A 137 5.27 0.07 22.51
C LEU A 137 6.70 0.49 22.20
N ARG A 138 7.55 -0.49 21.88
CA ARG A 138 8.89 -0.25 21.34
C ARG A 138 8.95 -0.72 19.88
N GLN A 139 9.65 0.02 19.03
CA GLN A 139 9.85 -0.39 17.65
C GLN A 139 10.76 -1.63 17.60
N SER A 140 10.26 -2.72 17.04
CA SER A 140 11.01 -3.97 16.85
C SER A 140 11.57 -4.11 15.44
N GLU A 141 10.94 -3.48 14.45
CA GLU A 141 11.41 -3.49 13.07
C GLU A 141 11.28 -2.10 12.44
N HIS A 142 12.34 -1.69 11.75
CA HIS A 142 12.33 -0.60 10.78
C HIS A 142 13.14 -1.05 9.58
N LYS A 143 12.49 -1.18 8.42
CA LYS A 143 13.16 -1.56 7.19
C LYS A 143 12.73 -0.67 6.05
N GLU A 144 13.67 0.12 5.55
CA GLU A 144 13.51 0.89 4.33
C GLU A 144 14.16 0.14 3.16
N LEU A 145 13.40 0.00 2.08
CA LEU A 145 13.75 -0.77 0.91
C LEU A 145 13.68 0.14 -0.32
N LEU A 146 14.85 0.42 -0.89
CA LEU A 146 14.99 1.25 -2.08
C LEU A 146 15.16 0.38 -3.32
N PRO A 147 14.53 0.74 -4.46
CA PRO A 147 14.62 -0.06 -5.66
C PRO A 147 16.06 -0.11 -6.20
N THR A 148 16.58 -1.31 -6.47
CA THR A 148 17.93 -1.50 -7.07
C THR A 148 18.01 -1.04 -8.52
N ARG A 149 16.85 -0.93 -9.19
CA ARG A 149 16.67 -0.37 -10.53
C ARG A 149 15.29 0.27 -10.62
N VAL A 150 15.12 1.23 -11.53
CA VAL A 150 13.81 1.84 -11.82
C VAL A 150 12.81 0.74 -12.15
N SER A 151 11.79 0.61 -11.30
CA SER A 151 10.82 -0.48 -11.37
C SER A 151 9.43 0.10 -11.60
N PRO A 152 8.78 -0.21 -12.74
CA PRO A 152 7.44 0.27 -13.03
C PRO A 152 6.42 -0.20 -11.99
N CYS A 153 5.39 0.62 -11.76
CA CYS A 153 4.26 0.28 -10.91
C CYS A 153 3.58 -1.03 -11.32
N CYS A 154 3.49 -1.33 -12.62
CA CYS A 154 2.84 -2.55 -13.11
C CYS A 154 3.63 -3.85 -12.83
N CYS A 155 4.88 -3.74 -12.38
CA CYS A 155 5.73 -4.90 -12.13
C CYS A 155 5.44 -5.55 -10.78
N ARG A 156 5.89 -6.81 -10.64
CA ARG A 156 5.86 -7.52 -9.35
C ARG A 156 6.61 -6.68 -8.30
N PRO A 157 6.11 -6.58 -7.05
CA PRO A 157 6.83 -5.89 -5.99
C PRO A 157 8.26 -6.41 -5.93
N MET A 158 9.23 -5.50 -5.84
CA MET A 158 10.65 -5.84 -5.81
C MET A 158 11.01 -6.70 -4.59
N TYR A 159 10.15 -6.69 -3.57
CA TYR A 159 10.34 -7.38 -2.30
C TYR A 159 9.16 -8.29 -1.95
N PRO A 160 9.41 -9.46 -1.34
CA PRO A 160 8.35 -10.33 -0.82
C PRO A 160 7.50 -9.59 0.22
N ARG A 161 6.24 -9.98 0.36
CA ARG A 161 5.39 -9.41 1.42
C ARG A 161 5.88 -9.88 2.80
N ARG A 162 5.51 -9.17 3.86
CA ARG A 162 5.87 -9.55 5.22
C ARG A 162 5.42 -10.99 5.56
N ASP A 163 4.21 -11.37 5.16
CA ASP A 163 3.69 -12.72 5.39
C ASP A 163 4.44 -13.79 4.58
N ASP A 164 4.90 -13.45 3.37
CA ASP A 164 5.75 -14.33 2.57
C ASP A 164 7.12 -14.58 3.26
N ALA A 165 7.60 -13.63 4.07
CA ALA A 165 8.87 -13.74 4.79
C ALA A 165 8.70 -14.52 6.10
N ALA A 166 7.59 -14.34 6.81
CA ALA A 166 7.24 -15.13 8.00
C ALA A 166 7.08 -16.62 7.65
N ALA A 167 6.40 -16.94 6.53
CA ALA A 167 6.22 -18.30 6.05
C ALA A 167 7.54 -19.00 5.63
N ARG A 168 8.58 -18.24 5.23
CA ARG A 168 9.90 -18.79 4.86
C ARG A 168 10.84 -19.02 6.03
N SER A 169 10.55 -18.47 7.19
CA SER A 169 11.39 -18.62 8.39
C SER A 169 11.03 -19.85 9.21
N ALA A 170 10.00 -20.59 8.77
CA ALA A 170 9.45 -21.79 9.42
C ALA A 170 9.63 -23.07 8.57
N ALA A 171 10.48 -23.04 7.53
CA ALA A 171 10.76 -24.16 6.64
C ALA A 171 12.24 -24.57 6.65
#